data_AF-A0A0G4KK97-F1
#
_entry.id   AF-A0A0G4KK97-F1
#
_cell.length_a   1.000
_cell.length_b   1.000
_cell.length_c   1.000
_cell.angle_alpha   90.00
_cell.angle_beta   90.00
_cell.angle_gamma   90.00
#
_symmetry.space_group_name_H-M   'P 1'
#
loop_
_entity.id
_entity.type
_entity.pdbx_description
1 polymer ?
#
loop_
_entity_poly.entity_id
_entity_poly.type
_entity_poly.pdbx_seq_one_letter_code
_entity_poly.pdbx_strand_id
1 'polypeptide(L)'
;TVSAFLDAFPSEAIIMRLKEEGRPHGTNTITFEQAFLQHIEAEGQKHRFYAPPAKAFWPLPTLGTLRSGILLLQNFAAPQSGPHGL
;
A
#
# COMPACT_ATOMS: atom_id res chain seq x y z
N THR A 1 8.51 -13.26 5.24
CA THR A 1 7.97 -12.13 4.46
C THR A 1 6.97 -11.38 5.32
N VAL A 2 6.56 -10.16 4.93
CA VAL A 2 5.58 -9.36 5.67
C VAL A 2 4.27 -10.12 5.90
N SER A 3 3.78 -10.83 4.88
CA SER A 3 2.57 -11.64 4.97
C SER A 3 2.68 -12.75 6.00
N ALA A 4 3.78 -13.51 6.00
CA ALA A 4 4.01 -14.57 6.99
C ALA A 4 4.05 -14.04 8.43
N PHE A 5 4.56 -12.82 8.64
CA PHE A 5 4.53 -12.17 9.95
C PHE A 5 3.09 -11.84 10.38
N LEU A 6 2.30 -11.22 9.50
CA LEU A 6 0.90 -10.86 9.80
C LEU A 6 -0.02 -12.08 9.97
N ASP A 7 0.34 -13.22 9.37
CA ASP A 7 -0.34 -14.50 9.56
C ASP A 7 0.01 -15.15 10.90
N ALA A 8 1.27 -15.06 11.32
CA ALA A 8 1.71 -15.57 12.62
C ALA A 8 1.24 -14.70 13.80
N PHE A 9 1.07 -13.39 13.56
CA PHE A 9 0.70 -12.40 14.59
C PHE A 9 -0.50 -11.55 14.13
N PRO A 10 -1.72 -12.11 14.11
CA PRO A 10 -2.88 -11.44 13.53
C PRO A 10 -3.39 -10.23 14.33
N SER A 11 -2.89 -10.02 15.55
CA SER A 11 -3.18 -8.80 16.33
C SER A 11 -2.37 -7.60 15.88
N GLU A 12 -1.26 -7.82 15.15
CA GLU A 12 -0.34 -6.78 14.74
C GLU A 12 -0.79 -6.08 13.46
N ALA A 13 -0.24 -4.88 13.26
CA ALA A 13 -0.42 -4.07 12.07
C ALA A 13 0.93 -3.51 11.63
N ILE A 14 1.12 -3.33 10.33
CA ILE A 14 2.33 -2.71 9.78
C ILE A 14 2.02 -1.35 9.20
N ILE A 15 2.84 -0.35 9.53
CA ILE A 15 2.84 0.94 8.85
C ILE A 15 4.01 0.91 7.86
N MET A 16 3.71 1.06 6.57
CA MET A 16 4.68 0.97 5.50
C MET A 16 4.81 2.32 4.80
N ARG A 17 5.94 3.00 4.96
CA ARG A 17 6.25 4.18 4.15
C ARG A 17 6.92 3.76 2.84
N LEU A 18 6.30 4.10 1.71
CA LEU A 18 6.82 3.78 0.39
C LEU A 18 7.18 5.05 -0.37
N LYS A 19 8.41 5.13 -0.85
CA LYS A 19 8.97 6.28 -1.57
C LYS A 19 9.71 5.81 -2.81
N GLU A 20 9.55 6.54 -3.91
CA GLU A 20 10.39 6.39 -5.10
C GLU A 20 11.73 7.11 -4.84
N GLU A 21 12.82 6.34 -4.69
CA GLU A 21 14.14 6.90 -4.35
C GLU A 21 14.99 7.29 -5.58
N GLY A 22 14.60 6.85 -6.78
CA GLY A 22 15.40 7.06 -7.99
C GLY A 22 14.61 6.87 -9.27
N ARG A 23 15.29 7.06 -10.40
CA ARG A 23 14.68 6.87 -11.72
C ARG A 23 14.53 5.38 -12.05
N PRO A 24 13.47 4.97 -12.76
CA PRO A 24 13.36 3.61 -13.26
C PRO A 24 14.57 3.19 -14.09
N HIS A 25 15.02 1.94 -13.92
CA HIS A 25 16.14 1.40 -14.69
C HIS A 25 15.69 0.93 -16.08
N GLY A 26 16.37 1.40 -17.14
CA GLY A 26 16.06 1.02 -18.51
C GLY A 26 14.85 1.75 -19.10
N THR A 27 14.24 1.18 -20.13
CA THR A 27 13.07 1.76 -20.80
C THR A 27 11.79 1.21 -20.18
N ASN A 28 11.22 1.95 -19.22
CA ASN A 28 9.94 1.61 -18.58
C ASN A 28 8.81 2.46 -19.15
N THR A 29 7.63 1.85 -19.34
CA THR A 29 6.43 2.51 -19.88
C THR A 29 5.35 2.77 -18.83
N ILE A 30 5.57 2.36 -17.58
CA ILE A 30 4.60 2.47 -16.48
C ILE A 30 5.17 3.33 -15.34
N THR A 31 4.27 3.94 -14.56
CA THR A 31 4.65 4.73 -13.39
C THR A 31 5.08 3.83 -12.22
N PHE A 32 5.80 4.40 -11.25
CA PHE A 32 6.16 3.69 -10.02
C PHE A 32 4.93 3.13 -9.29
N GLU A 33 3.85 3.91 -9.21
CA GLU A 33 2.57 3.48 -8.64
C GLU A 33 2.02 2.26 -9.37
N GLN A 34 1.98 2.28 -10.71
CA GLN A 34 1.48 1.16 -11.50
C GLN A 34 2.32 -0.11 -11.30
N ALA A 35 3.64 0.03 -11.26
CA ALA A 35 4.54 -1.09 -11.00
C ALA A 35 4.31 -1.68 -9.61
N PHE A 36 4.12 -0.83 -8.59
CA PHE A 36 3.82 -1.27 -7.23
C PHE A 36 2.47 -2.00 -7.16
N LEU A 37 1.41 -1.44 -7.74
CA LEU A 37 0.08 -2.05 -7.76
C LEU A 37 0.09 -3.40 -8.48
N GLN A 38 0.78 -3.51 -9.62
CA GLN A 38 0.93 -4.78 -10.34
C GLN A 38 1.68 -5.83 -9.50
N HIS A 39 2.71 -5.41 -8.77
CA HIS A 39 3.48 -6.32 -7.92
C HIS A 39 2.63 -6.88 -6.76
N ILE A 40 1.91 -6.03 -6.03
CA ILE A 40 1.07 -6.50 -4.90
C ILE A 40 -0.13 -7.33 -5.35
N GLU A 41 -0.65 -7.09 -6.56
CA GLU A 41 -1.69 -7.89 -7.19
C GLU A 41 -1.15 -9.28 -7.55
N ALA A 42 0.03 -9.34 -8.19
CA ALA A 42 0.68 -10.60 -8.56
C ALA A 42 1.02 -11.46 -7.33
N GLU A 43 1.38 -10.83 -6.20
CA GLU A 43 1.64 -11.50 -4.92
C GLU A 43 0.35 -11.84 -4.14
N GLY A 44 -0.83 -11.44 -4.64
CA GLY A 44 -2.11 -11.64 -3.97
C GLY A 44 -2.26 -10.87 -2.65
N GLN A 45 -1.44 -9.85 -2.41
CA GLN A 45 -1.36 -9.13 -1.13
C GLN A 45 -2.22 -7.87 -1.07
N LYS A 46 -2.87 -7.48 -2.18
CA LYS A 46 -3.67 -6.25 -2.25
C LYS A 46 -4.68 -6.13 -1.10
N HIS A 47 -5.34 -7.22 -0.73
CA HIS A 47 -6.34 -7.27 0.35
C HIS A 47 -5.80 -6.91 1.76
N ARG A 48 -4.47 -6.96 1.96
CA ARG A 48 -3.85 -6.59 3.24
C ARG A 48 -3.64 -5.09 3.37
N PHE A 49 -3.64 -4.36 2.27
CA PHE A 49 -3.45 -2.92 2.31
C PHE A 49 -4.76 -2.23 2.66
N TYR A 50 -4.69 -1.35 3.66
CA TYR A 50 -5.82 -0.49 4.02
C TYR A 50 -6.04 0.55 2.92
N ALA A 51 -7.21 0.51 2.30
CA ALA A 51 -7.69 1.53 1.37
C ALA A 51 -8.65 2.48 2.11
N PRO A 52 -8.25 3.75 2.36
CA PRO A 52 -9.17 4.74 2.90
C PRO A 52 -10.29 5.00 1.87
N PRO A 53 -11.54 5.18 2.33
CA PRO A 53 -12.61 5.59 1.43
C PRO A 53 -12.29 6.95 0.78
N ALA A 54 -12.74 7.16 -0.46
CA ALA A 54 -12.37 8.26 -1.36
C ALA A 54 -12.71 9.70 -0.89
N LYS A 55 -13.07 9.93 0.37
CA LYS A 55 -13.44 11.25 0.90
C LYS A 55 -12.25 11.92 1.57
N ALA A 56 -12.05 13.20 1.27
CA ALA A 56 -10.90 14.03 1.66
C ALA A 56 -10.63 14.16 3.19
N PHE A 57 -11.57 13.76 4.05
CA PHE A 57 -11.45 13.89 5.51
C PHE A 57 -11.91 12.62 6.24
N TRP A 58 -11.31 11.48 5.91
CA TRP A 58 -11.55 10.27 6.68
C TRP A 58 -10.66 10.25 7.94
N PRO A 59 -11.20 9.89 9.12
CA PRO A 59 -10.38 9.69 10.31
C PRO A 59 -9.33 8.60 10.06
N LEU A 60 -8.18 8.74 10.73
CA LEU A 60 -7.16 7.69 10.72
C LEU A 60 -7.80 6.38 11.20
N PRO A 61 -7.47 5.24 10.57
CA PRO A 61 -8.02 3.95 10.97
C PRO A 61 -7.61 3.62 12.40
N THR A 62 -8.49 2.92 13.12
CA THR A 62 -8.16 2.38 14.43
C THR A 62 -7.21 1.19 14.28
N LEU A 63 -6.44 0.88 15.33
CA LEU A 63 -5.61 -0.33 15.34
C LEU A 63 -6.44 -1.60 15.14
N GLY A 64 -7.68 -1.63 15.65
CA GLY A 64 -8.60 -2.77 15.44
C GLY A 64 -8.93 -3.00 13.96
N THR A 65 -9.04 -1.93 13.17
CA THR A 65 -9.27 -1.99 11.72
C THR A 65 -8.03 -2.46 10.96
N LEU A 66 -6.83 -2.22 11.49
CA LEU A 66 -5.56 -2.53 10.84
C LEU A 66 -4.98 -3.91 11.17
N ARG A 67 -5.64 -4.71 12.02
CA ARG A 67 -5.18 -6.05 12.40
C ARG A 67 -4.92 -6.93 11.17
N SER A 68 -3.79 -7.63 11.16
CA SER A 68 -3.28 -8.40 10.02
C SER A 68 -3.09 -7.60 8.71
N GLY A 69 -3.11 -6.27 8.80
CA GLY A 69 -3.12 -5.36 7.66
C GLY A 69 -1.91 -4.42 7.61
N ILE A 70 -1.84 -3.68 6.51
CA ILE A 70 -0.79 -2.75 6.17
C ILE A 70 -1.39 -1.38 5.90
N LEU A 71 -1.01 -0.37 6.68
CA LEU A 71 -1.29 1.02 6.37
C LEU A 71 -0.16 1.61 5.52
N LEU A 72 -0.46 1.96 4.27
CA LEU A 72 0.51 2.55 3.35
C LEU A 72 0.61 4.06 3.56
N LEU A 73 1.81 4.55 3.87
CA LEU A 73 2.16 5.96 3.82
C LEU A 73 2.86 6.23 2.48
N GLN A 74 2.04 6.60 1.50
CA GLN A 74 2.50 6.91 0.15
C GLN A 74 3.33 8.19 0.13
N ASN A 75 4.52 8.10 -0.47
CA ASN A 75 5.42 9.22 -0.69
C ASN A 75 6.01 9.19 -2.12
N PHE A 76 5.12 9.09 -3.09
CA PHE A 76 5.38 9.15 -4.52
C PHE A 76 4.14 9.71 -5.23
N ALA A 77 4.30 10.22 -6.45
CA ALA A 77 3.19 10.78 -7.21
C ALA A 77 2.20 9.69 -7.64
N ALA A 78 0.90 9.90 -7.36
CA ALA A 78 -0.19 9.09 -7.91
C ALA A 78 -1.00 9.94 -8.90
N PRO A 79 -1.03 9.60 -10.21
CA PRO A 79 -1.83 10.30 -11.19
C PRO A 79 -3.35 10.05 -11.07
N GLN A 80 -3.78 8.98 -10.39
CA GLN A 80 -5.20 8.68 -10.21
C GLN A 80 -5.76 9.30 -8.92
N SER A 81 -6.96 9.89 -9.02
CA SER A 81 -7.66 10.59 -7.94
C SER A 81 -8.27 9.60 -6.94
N GLY A 82 -7.45 9.02 -6.06
CA GLY A 82 -7.90 8.28 -4.90
C GLY A 82 -6.74 8.02 -3.93
N PRO A 83 -7.00 7.79 -2.63
CA PRO A 83 -5.95 7.39 -1.72
C PRO A 83 -5.33 6.05 -2.17
N HIS A 84 -4.04 6.06 -2.48
CA HIS A 84 -3.23 4.86 -2.78
C HIS A 84 -3.55 4.07 -4.06
N GLY A 85 -4.51 4.51 -4.89
CA GLY A 85 -4.95 3.74 -6.06
C GLY A 85 -5.53 2.35 -5.72
N LEU A 86 -5.90 2.14 -4.45
CA LEU A 86 -6.39 0.88 -3.88
C LEU A 86 -7.91 0.87 -3.71
#